data_AF-A0A3A4BLE6-F1
#
_entry.id   AF-A0A3A4BLE6-F1
#
_cell.length_a   1.000
_cell.length_b   1.000
_cell.length_c   1.000
_cell.angle_alpha   90.00
_cell.angle_beta   90.00
_cell.angle_gamma   90.00
#
_symmetry.space_group_name_H-M   'P 1'
#
loop_
_entity.id
_entity.type
_entity.pdbx_description
1 polymer ?
#
loop_
_entity_poly.entity_id
_entity_poly.type
_entity_poly.pdbx_seq_one_letter_code
_entity_poly.pdbx_strand_id
1 'polypeptide(L)'
;MTARDRTRQAVRGYHEARFRGDAPAAAAHLGEPFRFQSPFITSDDRAGHLATLPGFVSIVTGVELISELYGDAEATLVYDVHTATPAGTQRTAEHFRLDDGKIVSIMLVFDAAPWQSMTAHIQP
;
A
#
# COMPACT_ATOMS: atom_id res chain seq x y z
N MET A 1 -23.94 -5.97 7.55
CA MET A 1 -22.66 -5.74 6.85
C MET A 1 -21.97 -7.08 6.69
N THR A 2 -21.62 -7.49 5.48
CA THR A 2 -20.99 -8.79 5.21
C THR A 2 -19.49 -8.78 5.55
N ALA A 3 -18.84 -9.94 5.54
CA ALA A 3 -17.38 -10.02 5.68
C ALA A 3 -16.67 -9.29 4.52
N ARG A 4 -17.10 -9.54 3.29
CA ARG A 4 -16.68 -8.79 2.10
C ARG A 4 -16.82 -7.26 2.24
N ASP A 5 -17.92 -6.76 2.80
CA ASP A 5 -18.12 -5.31 3.02
C ASP A 5 -17.11 -4.74 4.01
N ARG A 6 -16.81 -5.47 5.09
CA ARG A 6 -15.77 -5.08 6.07
C ARG A 6 -14.38 -5.05 5.42
N THR A 7 -14.08 -6.05 4.60
CA THR A 7 -12.83 -6.12 3.84
C THR A 7 -12.68 -4.94 2.90
N ARG A 8 -13.73 -4.59 2.15
CA ARG A 8 -13.75 -3.40 1.31
C ARG A 8 -13.52 -2.13 2.12
N GLN A 9 -14.23 -1.96 3.24
CA GLN A 9 -14.10 -0.78 4.09
C GLN A 9 -12.67 -0.61 4.63
N ALA A 10 -12.05 -1.69 5.12
CA ALA A 10 -10.70 -1.65 5.65
C ALA A 10 -9.67 -1.30 4.57
N VAL A 11 -9.75 -1.97 3.41
CA VAL A 11 -8.81 -1.80 2.30
C VAL A 11 -8.92 -0.42 1.65
N ARG A 12 -10.14 0.05 1.37
CA ARG A 12 -10.36 1.41 0.84
C ARG A 12 -9.89 2.48 1.81
N GLY A 13 -10.29 2.36 3.07
CA GLY A 13 -9.93 3.32 4.11
C GLY A 13 -8.42 3.44 4.28
N TYR A 14 -7.72 2.29 4.33
CA TYR A 14 -6.26 2.25 4.34
C TYR A 14 -5.64 2.90 3.10
N HIS A 15 -6.07 2.49 1.90
CA HIS A 15 -5.52 2.99 0.64
C HIS A 15 -5.67 4.52 0.52
N GLU A 16 -6.85 5.04 0.83
CA GLU A 16 -7.13 6.47 0.78
C GLU A 16 -6.35 7.25 1.85
N ALA A 17 -6.28 6.75 3.09
CA ALA A 17 -5.49 7.38 4.14
C ALA A 17 -4.00 7.40 3.80
N ARG A 18 -3.47 6.30 3.26
CA ARG A 18 -2.09 6.19 2.78
C ARG A 18 -1.75 7.27 1.76
N PHE A 19 -2.56 7.41 0.71
CA PHE A 19 -2.28 8.40 -0.35
C PHE A 19 -2.57 9.86 0.06
N ARG A 20 -3.31 10.08 1.16
CA ARG A 20 -3.40 11.41 1.81
C ARG A 20 -2.22 11.72 2.74
N GLY A 21 -1.34 10.76 3.00
CA GLY A 21 -0.28 10.89 4.02
C GLY A 21 -0.79 10.87 5.45
N ASP A 22 -2.03 10.42 5.70
CA ASP A 22 -2.62 10.33 7.03
C ASP A 22 -2.24 9.00 7.68
N ALA A 23 -1.03 8.94 8.25
CA ALA A 23 -0.50 7.74 8.88
C ALA A 23 -1.37 7.23 10.05
N PRO A 24 -1.92 8.08 10.95
CA PRO A 24 -2.87 7.64 11.98
C PRO A 24 -4.13 6.99 11.41
N ALA A 25 -4.75 7.58 10.39
CA ALA A 25 -5.94 6.99 9.76
C ALA A 25 -5.60 5.67 9.05
N ALA A 26 -4.44 5.59 8.38
CA ALA A 26 -3.98 4.35 7.77
C ALA A 26 -3.77 3.25 8.82
N ALA A 27 -3.12 3.60 9.95
CA ALA A 27 -2.87 2.68 11.06
C ALA A 27 -4.15 2.09 11.65
N ALA A 28 -5.26 2.84 11.66
CA ALA A 28 -6.54 2.38 12.16
C ALA A 28 -7.11 1.17 11.40
N HIS A 29 -6.63 0.91 10.18
CA HIS A 29 -7.06 -0.23 9.36
C HIS A 29 -6.13 -1.44 9.46
N LEU A 30 -4.97 -1.31 10.14
CA LEU A 30 -3.97 -2.36 10.26
C LEU A 30 -4.14 -3.15 11.56
N GLY A 31 -4.05 -4.47 11.47
CA GLY A 31 -4.13 -5.42 12.57
C GLY A 31 -2.75 -5.83 13.10
N GLU A 32 -2.73 -6.70 14.10
CA GLU A 32 -1.52 -7.33 14.62
C GLU A 32 -1.70 -8.84 14.71
N PRO A 33 -0.72 -9.67 14.30
CA PRO A 33 0.57 -9.28 13.71
C PRO A 33 0.41 -8.66 12.32
N PHE A 34 1.38 -7.85 11.88
CA PHE A 34 1.36 -7.18 10.59
C PHE A 34 2.60 -7.51 9.78
N ARG A 35 2.44 -7.69 8.45
CA ARG A 35 3.56 -7.87 7.54
C ARG A 35 3.37 -7.11 6.24
N PHE A 36 4.39 -6.36 5.84
CA PHE A 36 4.43 -5.66 4.56
C PHE A 36 5.59 -6.18 3.71
N GLN A 37 5.33 -6.39 2.42
CA GLN A 37 6.34 -6.74 1.44
C GLN A 37 6.14 -5.93 0.16
N SER A 38 7.23 -5.42 -0.38
CA SER A 38 7.32 -4.76 -1.68
C SER A 38 8.65 -5.11 -2.35
N PRO A 39 8.85 -4.76 -3.63
CA PRO A 39 10.14 -4.92 -4.28
C PRO A 39 11.33 -4.24 -3.58
N PHE A 40 11.11 -3.19 -2.79
CA PHE A 40 12.20 -2.43 -2.12
C PHE A 40 12.30 -2.68 -0.61
N ILE A 41 11.16 -2.88 0.06
CA ILE A 41 11.06 -2.86 1.52
C ILE A 41 10.26 -4.06 1.98
N THR A 42 10.72 -4.69 3.06
CA THR A 42 9.95 -5.62 3.88
C THR A 42 9.89 -5.07 5.30
N SER A 43 8.76 -5.21 5.96
CA SER A 43 8.57 -4.84 7.37
C SER A 43 7.70 -5.88 8.06
N ASP A 44 8.08 -6.25 9.29
CA ASP A 44 7.37 -7.24 10.11
C ASP A 44 6.49 -6.59 11.19
N ASP A 45 6.30 -5.27 11.13
CA ASP A 45 5.40 -4.55 12.03
C ASP A 45 4.77 -3.31 11.39
N ARG A 46 3.72 -2.78 12.03
CA ARG A 46 2.99 -1.59 11.54
C ARG A 46 3.84 -0.33 11.57
N ALA A 47 4.72 -0.20 12.55
CA ALA A 47 5.47 1.03 12.78
C ALA A 47 6.54 1.25 11.70
N GLY A 48 7.32 0.23 11.39
CA GLY A 48 8.32 0.24 10.33
C GLY A 48 7.69 0.50 8.96
N HIS A 49 6.55 -0.13 8.68
CA HIS A 49 5.78 0.15 7.47
C HIS A 49 5.32 1.62 7.39
N LEU A 50 4.63 2.11 8.42
CA LEU A 50 4.07 3.46 8.42
C LEU A 50 5.13 4.57 8.42
N ALA A 51 6.32 4.30 8.98
CA ALA A 51 7.44 5.25 8.97
C ALA A 51 7.92 5.63 7.55
N THR A 52 7.65 4.77 6.56
CA THR A 52 8.03 5.02 5.16
C THR A 52 7.02 5.90 4.40
N LEU A 53 5.81 6.08 4.93
CA LEU A 53 4.72 6.77 4.24
C LEU A 53 5.03 8.23 3.88
N PRO A 54 5.62 9.07 4.76
CA PRO A 54 5.90 10.46 4.41
C PRO A 54 6.83 10.59 3.19
N GLY A 55 7.88 9.76 3.13
CA GLY A 55 8.80 9.73 1.99
C GLY A 55 8.11 9.29 0.71
N PHE A 56 7.30 8.23 0.77
CA PHE A 56 6.53 7.77 -0.38
C PHE A 56 5.53 8.82 -0.89
N VAL A 57 4.73 9.43 -0.01
CA VAL A 57 3.72 10.42 -0.43
C VAL A 57 4.36 11.67 -1.02
N SER A 58 5.58 12.04 -0.60
CA SER A 58 6.29 13.22 -1.11
C SER A 58 6.60 13.16 -2.62
N ILE A 59 6.68 11.97 -3.20
CA ILE A 59 6.97 11.77 -4.63
C ILE A 59 5.73 11.47 -5.46
N VAL A 60 4.57 11.21 -4.83
CA VAL A 60 3.33 10.84 -5.52
C VAL A 60 2.57 12.10 -5.94
N THR A 61 2.19 12.18 -7.21
CA THR A 61 1.39 13.28 -7.78
C THR A 61 -0.07 12.90 -8.01
N GLY A 62 -0.38 11.60 -8.01
CA GLY A 62 -1.75 11.11 -8.16
C GLY A 62 -1.82 9.60 -8.07
N VAL A 63 -3.05 9.09 -7.87
CA VAL A 63 -3.36 7.66 -7.92
C VAL A 63 -4.60 7.46 -8.77
N GLU A 64 -4.54 6.53 -9.71
CA GLU A 64 -5.67 6.11 -10.53
C GLU A 64 -6.00 4.65 -10.22
N LEU A 65 -7.17 4.42 -9.63
CA LEU A 65 -7.62 3.07 -9.34
C LEU A 65 -8.23 2.41 -10.57
N ILE A 66 -7.71 1.25 -10.95
CA ILE A 66 -8.11 0.51 -12.16
C ILE A 66 -9.09 -0.61 -11.84
N SER A 67 -8.82 -1.38 -10.77
CA SER A 67 -9.66 -2.53 -10.40
C SER A 67 -9.62 -2.80 -8.91
N GLU A 68 -10.73 -3.32 -8.37
CA GLU A 68 -10.86 -3.80 -7.00
C GLU A 68 -11.55 -5.15 -6.97
N LEU A 69 -10.92 -6.13 -6.31
CA LEU A 69 -11.50 -7.44 -6.06
C LEU A 69 -11.50 -7.69 -4.56
N TYR A 70 -12.64 -8.14 -4.04
CA TYR A 70 -12.84 -8.35 -2.61
C TYR A 70 -13.41 -9.75 -2.35
N GLY A 71 -12.70 -10.50 -1.52
CA GLY A 71 -13.21 -11.69 -0.84
C GLY A 71 -13.61 -11.37 0.61
N ASP A 72 -13.88 -12.40 1.39
CA ASP A 72 -14.29 -12.24 2.79
C ASP A 72 -13.13 -11.81 3.70
N ALA A 73 -11.91 -12.28 3.42
CA ALA A 73 -10.71 -12.01 4.22
C ALA A 73 -9.48 -11.62 3.37
N GLU A 74 -9.70 -11.25 2.10
CA GLU A 74 -8.64 -10.78 1.21
C GLU A 74 -9.16 -9.78 0.19
N ALA A 75 -8.24 -9.00 -0.36
CA ALA A 75 -8.54 -8.10 -1.47
C ALA A 75 -7.35 -7.98 -2.42
N THR A 76 -7.63 -7.55 -3.64
CA THR A 76 -6.60 -7.13 -4.59
C THR A 76 -7.03 -5.81 -5.22
N LEU A 77 -6.13 -4.84 -5.18
CA LEU A 77 -6.27 -3.59 -5.91
C LEU A 77 -5.27 -3.59 -7.07
N VAL A 78 -5.70 -3.04 -8.20
CA VAL A 78 -4.81 -2.67 -9.30
C VAL A 78 -4.97 -1.18 -9.51
N TYR A 79 -3.86 -0.43 -9.49
CA TYR A 79 -3.87 1.01 -9.64
C TYR A 79 -2.56 1.52 -10.24
N ASP A 80 -2.63 2.72 -10.80
CA ASP A 80 -1.47 3.49 -11.20
C ASP A 80 -1.10 4.50 -10.12
N VAL A 81 0.18 4.56 -9.78
CA VAL A 81 0.77 5.63 -8.98
C VAL A 81 1.53 6.55 -9.91
N HIS A 82 1.07 7.78 -10.06
CA HIS A 82 1.83 8.81 -10.78
C HIS A 82 2.87 9.41 -9.83
N THR A 83 4.11 9.51 -10.28
CA THR A 83 5.21 10.07 -9.49
C THR A 83 5.85 11.24 -10.21
N ALA A 84 6.39 12.19 -9.44
CA ALA A 84 7.22 13.28 -9.96
C ALA A 84 8.68 12.86 -10.21
N THR A 85 8.93 11.57 -10.46
CA THR A 85 10.26 10.99 -10.62
C THR A 85 10.46 10.48 -12.04
N PRO A 86 11.72 10.26 -12.50
CA PRO A 86 12.01 9.58 -13.75
C PRO A 86 11.35 8.19 -13.90
N ALA A 87 10.98 7.51 -12.81
CA ALA A 87 10.24 6.25 -12.91
C ALA A 87 8.83 6.44 -13.53
N GLY A 88 8.27 7.65 -13.49
CA GLY A 88 6.98 7.96 -14.09
C GLY A 88 5.83 7.25 -13.37
N THR A 89 4.93 6.63 -14.14
CA THR A 89 3.74 5.94 -13.60
C THR A 89 4.05 4.49 -13.25
N GLN A 90 3.69 4.08 -12.04
CA GLN A 90 3.85 2.70 -11.55
C GLN A 90 2.53 1.94 -11.53
N ARG A 91 2.40 0.98 -12.45
CA ARG A 91 1.32 -0.02 -12.42
C ARG A 91 1.55 -0.96 -11.26
N THR A 92 0.65 -0.93 -10.29
CA THR A 92 0.81 -1.63 -9.02
C THR A 92 -0.37 -2.58 -8.80
N ALA A 93 -0.06 -3.82 -8.47
CA ALA A 93 -0.99 -4.73 -7.83
C ALA A 93 -0.68 -4.78 -6.33
N GLU A 94 -1.69 -4.59 -5.49
CA GLU A 94 -1.57 -4.67 -4.03
C GLU A 94 -2.54 -5.73 -3.52
N HIS A 95 -2.00 -6.81 -2.96
CA HIS A 95 -2.78 -7.87 -2.32
C HIS A 95 -2.82 -7.66 -0.81
N PHE A 96 -4.00 -7.87 -0.24
CA PHE A 96 -4.28 -7.68 1.17
C PHE A 96 -4.79 -8.99 1.77
N ARG A 97 -4.32 -9.33 2.97
CA ARG A 97 -4.97 -10.32 3.83
C ARG A 97 -5.49 -9.65 5.09
N LEU A 98 -6.66 -10.08 5.50
CA LEU A 98 -7.33 -9.55 6.68
C LEU A 98 -7.55 -10.62 7.74
N ASP A 99 -7.49 -10.20 8.99
CA ASP A 99 -7.95 -10.95 10.15
C ASP A 99 -8.82 -10.02 11.00
N ASP A 100 -9.96 -10.54 11.46
CA ASP A 100 -11.01 -9.78 12.16
C ASP A 100 -11.32 -8.38 11.58
N GLY A 101 -11.36 -8.28 10.25
CA GLY A 101 -11.64 -7.01 9.55
C GLY A 101 -10.50 -5.97 9.59
N LYS A 102 -9.30 -6.37 10.00
CA LYS A 102 -8.07 -5.57 9.96
C LYS A 102 -7.09 -6.16 8.97
N ILE A 103 -6.32 -5.31 8.30
CA ILE A 103 -5.28 -5.73 7.35
C ILE A 103 -4.07 -6.23 8.16
N VAL A 104 -3.74 -7.50 8.02
CA VAL A 104 -2.58 -8.14 8.69
C VAL A 104 -1.44 -8.41 7.72
N SER A 105 -1.70 -8.37 6.41
CA SER A 105 -0.64 -8.47 5.41
C SER A 105 -0.92 -7.64 4.17
N ILE A 106 0.14 -7.02 3.64
CA ILE A 106 0.14 -6.30 2.38
C ILE A 106 1.32 -6.81 1.54
N MET A 107 1.04 -7.14 0.28
CA MET A 107 2.06 -7.45 -0.73
C MET A 107 1.87 -6.54 -1.94
N LEU A 108 2.90 -5.75 -2.24
CA LEU A 108 2.98 -4.95 -3.46
C LEU A 108 3.75 -5.69 -4.55
N VAL A 109 3.21 -5.62 -5.76
CA VAL A 109 3.85 -6.09 -6.99
C VAL A 109 3.82 -4.96 -8.00
N PHE A 110 4.99 -4.51 -8.41
CA PHE A 110 5.19 -3.53 -9.49
C PHE A 110 6.59 -3.70 -10.09
N ASP A 111 6.82 -3.10 -11.26
CA ASP A 111 8.12 -3.12 -11.91
C ASP A 111 9.11 -2.20 -11.19
N ALA A 112 10.14 -2.77 -10.58
CA ALA A 112 11.19 -2.03 -9.90
C ALA A 112 12.28 -1.50 -10.82
N ALA A 113 12.35 -1.94 -12.08
CA ALA A 113 13.43 -1.57 -13.00
C ALA A 113 13.55 -0.06 -13.22
N PRO A 114 12.47 0.72 -13.40
CA PRO A 114 12.54 2.18 -13.57
C PRO A 114 13.12 2.93 -12.37
N TRP A 115 13.18 2.29 -11.19
CA TRP A 115 13.72 2.87 -9.96
C TRP A 115 15.22 2.62 -9.76
N GLN A 116 15.81 1.66 -10.47
CA GLN A 116 17.20 1.24 -10.26
C GLN A 116 18.22 2.35 -10.53
N SER A 117 17.93 3.26 -11.46
CA SER A 117 18.80 4.44 -11.68
C SER A 117 18.74 5.44 -10.53
N MET A 118 17.75 5.31 -9.63
CA MET A 118 17.53 6.18 -8.47
C MET A 118 17.88 5.50 -7.14
N THR A 119 18.11 4.18 -7.10
CA THR A 119 18.41 3.46 -5.84
C THR A 119 19.70 3.93 -5.18
N ALA A 120 20.63 4.55 -5.93
CA ALA A 120 21.81 5.22 -5.37
C ALA A 120 21.48 6.45 -4.50
N HIS A 121 20.25 6.96 -4.54
CA HIS A 121 19.76 8.12 -3.77
C HIS A 121 18.65 7.77 -2.76
N ILE A 122 18.24 6.50 -2.68
CA ILE A 122 17.09 6.06 -1.86
C ILE A 122 17.55 5.15 -0.70
N GLN A 123 18.81 4.73 -0.68
CA GLN A 123 19.39 4.01 0.46
C GLN A 123 19.80 5.01 1.56
N PRO A 124 19.46 4.78 2.83
CA PRO A 124 19.91 5.63 3.94
C PRO A 124 21.44 5.62 4.10
#